data_AF-A0A7K4F2P0-F1
#
_entry.id   AF-A0A7K4F2P0-F1
#
_cell.length_a   1.000
_cell.length_b   1.000
_cell.length_c   1.000
_cell.angle_alpha   90.00
_cell.angle_beta   90.00
_cell.angle_gamma   90.00
#
_symmetry.space_group_name_H-M   'P 1'
#
loop_
_entity.id
_entity.type
_entity.pdbx_description
1 polymer ?
#
loop_
_entity_poly.entity_id
_entity_poly.type
_entity_poly.pdbx_seq_one_letter_code
_entity_poly.pdbx_strand_id
1 'polypeptide(L)'
;MGYLGNHLATVSTGIFAAVLTGLWAFWDLSPVLDFVFLMAVPITWFMTFTCWISQKSTDYMHSHGSSHAQTEKKSLSSTQTIQTSTSGNQIGLSEIKQVQSELSAELNTLKESVKLKDGEIERLNQEISNLQTLVQIESLKTELANLKMLASKRK
;
A
#
# COMPACT_ATOMS: atom_id res chain seq x y z
N MET A 1 -15.18 11.89 19.74
CA MET A 1 -15.15 10.77 18.78
C MET A 1 -15.65 9.53 19.50
N GLY A 2 -16.74 8.93 19.05
CA GLY A 2 -17.32 7.74 19.69
C GLY A 2 -16.37 6.54 19.61
N TYR A 3 -16.44 5.65 20.59
CA TYR A 3 -15.56 4.50 20.80
C TYR A 3 -15.46 3.51 19.60
N LEU A 4 -16.27 3.69 18.55
CA LEU A 4 -16.26 2.91 17.30
C LEU A 4 -16.03 3.78 16.03
N GLY A 5 -15.31 4.90 16.15
CA GLY A 5 -14.97 5.79 15.03
C GLY A 5 -14.37 5.04 13.82
N ASN A 6 -14.82 5.44 12.63
CA ASN A 6 -14.49 4.94 11.27
C ASN A 6 -14.65 3.44 10.98
N HIS A 7 -14.73 2.58 12.00
CA HIS A 7 -14.83 1.13 11.86
C HIS A 7 -16.26 0.57 11.92
N LEU A 8 -17.25 1.43 12.18
CA LEU A 8 -18.66 1.01 12.36
C LEU A 8 -19.21 0.23 11.15
N ALA A 9 -18.83 0.62 9.92
CA ALA A 9 -19.31 -0.05 8.71
C ALA A 9 -18.73 -1.46 8.57
N THR A 10 -17.46 -1.67 8.92
CA THR A 10 -16.85 -3.02 8.86
C THR A 10 -17.39 -3.91 9.98
N VAL A 11 -17.57 -3.36 11.18
CA VAL A 11 -18.13 -4.09 12.31
C VAL A 11 -19.57 -4.50 12.00
N SER A 12 -20.40 -3.60 11.46
CA SER A 12 -21.78 -3.92 11.08
C SER A 12 -21.86 -5.00 10.00
N THR A 13 -21.05 -4.90 8.94
CA THR A 13 -21.05 -5.89 7.84
C THR A 13 -20.46 -7.23 8.29
N GLY A 14 -19.44 -7.23 9.15
CA GLY A 14 -18.87 -8.45 9.73
C GLY A 14 -19.82 -9.18 10.67
N ILE A 15 -20.55 -8.45 11.53
CA ILE A 15 -21.60 -9.04 12.37
C ILE A 15 -22.70 -9.66 11.49
N PHE A 16 -23.12 -8.96 10.43
CA PHE A 16 -24.10 -9.48 9.48
C PHE A 16 -23.61 -10.75 8.77
N ALA A 17 -22.34 -10.80 8.34
CA ALA A 17 -21.73 -11.99 7.74
C ALA A 17 -21.70 -13.17 8.74
N ALA A 18 -21.37 -12.90 10.00
CA ALA A 18 -21.35 -13.92 11.05
C ALA A 18 -22.74 -14.47 11.35
N VAL A 19 -23.77 -13.62 11.40
CA VAL A 19 -25.17 -14.04 11.59
C VAL A 19 -25.64 -14.90 10.40
N LEU A 20 -25.34 -14.50 9.16
CA LEU A 20 -25.65 -15.29 7.96
C LEU A 20 -24.97 -16.66 7.97
N THR A 21 -23.70 -16.70 8.36
CA THR A 21 -22.92 -17.95 8.45
C THR A 21 -23.44 -18.84 9.59
N GLY A 22 -23.81 -18.25 10.73
CA GLY A 22 -24.38 -18.97 11.87
C GLY A 22 -25.76 -19.54 11.59
N LEU A 23 -26.62 -18.79 10.87
CA LEU A 23 -27.94 -19.28 10.44
C LEU A 23 -27.79 -20.47 9.49
N TRP A 24 -26.81 -20.42 8.58
CA TRP A 24 -26.50 -21.52 7.67
C TRP A 24 -26.00 -22.78 8.40
N ALA A 25 -25.14 -22.62 9.40
CA ALA A 25 -24.55 -23.75 10.13
C ALA A 25 -25.51 -24.41 11.14
N PHE A 26 -26.57 -23.72 11.58
CA PHE A 26 -27.45 -24.20 12.64
C PHE A 26 -28.80 -24.74 12.15
N TRP A 27 -29.29 -24.27 11.00
CA TRP A 27 -30.54 -24.75 10.42
C TRP A 27 -30.25 -25.60 9.17
N ASP A 28 -30.77 -26.84 9.16
CA ASP A 28 -30.90 -27.66 7.94
C ASP A 28 -31.89 -26.97 6.99
N LEU A 29 -31.39 -25.97 6.26
CA LEU A 29 -32.15 -25.16 5.32
C LEU A 29 -32.36 -25.95 4.03
N SER A 30 -33.51 -25.72 3.38
CA SER A 30 -33.86 -26.34 2.09
C SER A 30 -32.70 -26.22 1.08
N PRO A 31 -32.48 -27.22 0.18
CA PRO A 31 -31.35 -27.23 -0.77
C PRO A 31 -31.22 -25.96 -1.64
N VAL A 32 -32.33 -25.25 -1.86
CA VAL A 32 -32.34 -23.96 -2.58
C VAL A 32 -31.69 -22.85 -1.75
N LEU A 33 -31.95 -22.80 -0.44
CA LEU A 33 -31.33 -21.83 0.46
C LEU A 33 -29.85 -22.18 0.67
N ASP A 34 -29.52 -23.47 0.80
CA ASP A 34 -28.15 -23.95 0.96
C ASP A 34 -27.22 -23.43 -0.15
N PHE A 35 -27.66 -23.53 -1.41
CA PHE A 35 -26.92 -22.98 -2.56
C PHE A 35 -26.75 -21.45 -2.51
N VAL A 36 -27.80 -20.72 -2.09
CA VAL A 36 -27.74 -19.26 -1.94
C VAL A 36 -26.77 -18.87 -0.84
N PHE A 37 -26.77 -19.57 0.29
CA PHE A 37 -25.85 -19.33 1.40
C PHE A 37 -24.40 -19.69 1.03
N LEU A 38 -24.18 -20.79 0.30
CA LEU A 38 -22.86 -21.20 -0.19
C LEU A 38 -22.17 -20.09 -1.01
N MET A 39 -22.94 -19.33 -1.79
CA MET A 39 -22.42 -18.21 -2.58
C MET A 39 -22.44 -16.89 -1.79
N ALA A 40 -23.46 -16.63 -0.99
CA ALA A 40 -23.62 -15.38 -0.26
C ALA A 40 -22.62 -15.22 0.89
N VAL A 41 -22.28 -16.30 1.60
CA VAL A 41 -21.30 -16.29 2.70
C VAL A 41 -19.93 -15.79 2.22
N PRO A 42 -19.29 -16.37 1.20
CA PRO A 42 -17.98 -15.88 0.73
C PRO A 42 -18.04 -14.47 0.16
N ILE A 43 -19.13 -14.09 -0.53
CA ILE A 43 -19.30 -12.72 -1.05
C ILE A 43 -19.38 -11.69 0.08
N THR A 44 -20.11 -12.00 1.15
CA THR A 44 -20.29 -11.08 2.30
C THR A 44 -18.99 -10.96 3.11
N TRP A 45 -18.24 -12.05 3.26
CA TRP A 45 -16.91 -12.03 3.88
C TRP A 45 -15.91 -11.23 3.04
N PHE A 46 -15.93 -11.38 1.72
CA PHE A 46 -15.11 -10.58 0.81
C PHE A 46 -15.44 -9.08 0.87
N MET A 47 -16.72 -8.73 0.94
CA MET A 47 -17.15 -7.34 1.11
C MET A 47 -16.70 -6.77 2.46
N THR A 48 -16.78 -7.56 3.54
CA THR A 48 -16.29 -7.17 4.87
C THR A 48 -14.79 -6.86 4.85
N PHE A 49 -14.00 -7.71 4.19
CA PHE A 49 -12.57 -7.48 4.01
C PHE A 49 -12.27 -6.22 3.19
N THR A 50 -13.05 -5.98 2.13
CA THR A 50 -12.93 -4.78 1.30
C THR A 50 -13.27 -3.51 2.09
N CYS A 51 -14.32 -3.53 2.92
CA CYS A 51 -14.64 -2.44 3.84
C CYS A 51 -13.53 -2.21 4.88
N TRP A 52 -12.89 -3.27 5.37
CA TRP A 52 -11.76 -3.18 6.30
C TRP A 52 -10.55 -2.50 5.65
N ILE A 53 -10.17 -2.89 4.43
CA ILE A 53 -9.08 -2.26 3.68
C ILE A 53 -9.38 -0.79 3.39
N SER A 54 -10.62 -0.47 2.99
CA SER A 54 -11.03 0.90 2.68
C SER A 54 -10.90 1.83 3.90
N GLN A 55 -11.27 1.35 5.09
CA GLN A 55 -11.08 2.10 6.34
C GLN A 55 -9.60 2.23 6.69
N LYS A 56 -8.84 1.13 6.60
CA LYS A 56 -7.40 1.13 6.85
C LYS A 56 -6.69 2.16 5.95
N SER A 57 -7.05 2.23 4.67
CA SER A 57 -6.51 3.20 3.70
C SER A 57 -6.86 4.65 4.08
N THR A 58 -8.10 4.90 4.49
CA THR A 58 -8.52 6.25 4.94
C THR A 58 -7.77 6.67 6.21
N ASP A 59 -7.57 5.74 7.15
CA ASP A 59 -6.81 5.99 8.37
C ASP A 59 -5.32 6.24 8.08
N TYR A 60 -4.72 5.59 7.07
CA TYR A 60 -3.35 5.88 6.64
C TYR A 60 -3.23 7.26 5.98
N MET A 61 -4.21 7.68 5.18
CA MET A 61 -4.23 9.02 4.58
C MET A 61 -4.47 10.11 5.62
N HIS A 62 -5.27 9.83 6.66
CA HIS A 62 -5.47 10.74 7.77
C HIS A 62 -4.28 10.74 8.75
N SER A 63 -3.55 9.63 8.93
CA SER A 63 -2.38 9.55 9.83
C SER A 63 -1.17 10.39 9.36
N HIS A 64 -1.08 10.74 8.06
CA HIS A 64 -0.03 11.62 7.53
C HIS A 64 -0.56 12.98 7.04
N GLY A 65 -1.83 13.31 7.28
CA GLY A 65 -2.43 14.55 6.77
C GLY A 65 -3.64 15.12 7.54
N SER A 66 -4.06 14.53 8.66
CA SER A 66 -5.33 14.92 9.31
C SER A 66 -5.20 15.76 10.58
N SER A 67 -4.71 16.98 10.41
CA SER A 67 -5.21 18.08 11.24
C SER A 67 -6.22 18.97 10.51
N HIS A 68 -6.64 18.67 9.27
CA HIS A 68 -7.46 19.63 8.49
C HIS A 68 -8.67 19.12 7.70
N ALA A 69 -9.09 17.86 7.80
CA ALA A 69 -10.12 17.32 6.90
C ALA A 69 -11.35 16.71 7.60
N GLN A 70 -11.77 17.24 8.75
CA GLN A 70 -13.08 16.88 9.30
C GLN A 70 -13.89 18.08 9.79
N THR A 71 -14.22 19.02 8.89
CA THR A 71 -15.45 19.82 9.00
C THR A 71 -15.79 20.38 7.61
N GLU A 72 -16.24 19.55 6.67
CA GLU A 72 -16.73 20.10 5.38
C GLU A 72 -17.99 19.44 4.82
N LYS A 73 -18.63 18.47 5.51
CA LYS A 73 -19.87 17.88 4.96
C LYS A 73 -20.98 17.58 5.96
N LYS A 74 -21.40 18.56 6.77
CA LYS A 74 -22.83 18.72 7.11
C LYS A 74 -23.08 20.07 7.78
N SER A 75 -23.51 21.05 6.99
CA SER A 75 -24.52 22.07 7.33
C SER A 75 -24.22 23.34 6.54
N LEU A 76 -24.73 23.40 5.31
CA LEU A 76 -24.88 24.68 4.62
C LEU A 76 -25.92 25.51 5.37
N SER A 77 -25.60 26.79 5.53
CA SER A 77 -26.48 27.89 5.92
C SER A 77 -26.66 28.10 7.43
N SER A 78 -25.80 28.94 8.01
CA SER A 78 -26.20 30.25 8.53
C SER A 78 -25.01 30.95 9.21
N THR A 79 -24.63 32.09 8.65
CA THR A 79 -24.23 33.29 9.41
C THR A 79 -22.97 33.23 10.28
N GLN A 80 -21.91 33.88 9.76
CA GLN A 80 -21.08 34.86 10.48
C GLN A 80 -20.28 34.36 11.71
N THR A 81 -18.96 34.51 11.65
CA THR A 81 -18.11 35.27 12.59
C THR A 81 -16.73 34.63 12.68
N ILE A 82 -15.74 35.38 12.21
CA ILE A 82 -14.32 35.15 12.48
C ILE A 82 -14.13 35.32 14.00
N GLN A 83 -13.83 34.23 14.71
CA GLN A 83 -13.24 34.29 16.04
C GLN A 83 -12.38 33.07 16.30
N THR A 84 -11.08 33.32 16.32
CA THR A 84 -10.02 32.51 16.92
C THR A 84 -10.32 32.25 18.40
N SER A 85 -10.43 30.98 18.79
CA SER A 85 -10.30 30.39 20.15
C SER A 85 -10.52 28.87 19.99
N THR A 86 -9.72 27.91 20.47
CA THR A 86 -9.15 27.69 21.81
C THR A 86 -8.11 26.56 21.70
N SER A 87 -6.82 26.82 21.98
CA SER A 87 -6.08 26.54 23.23
C SER A 87 -5.81 25.05 23.52
N GLY A 88 -4.53 24.66 23.49
CA GLY A 88 -4.08 23.33 23.92
C GLY A 88 -2.65 22.87 23.62
N ASN A 89 -1.75 23.69 23.06
CA ASN A 89 -0.30 23.57 23.31
C ASN A 89 0.40 24.77 22.66
N GLN A 90 1.03 25.64 23.47
CA GLN A 90 2.04 26.55 22.94
C GLN A 90 3.23 25.67 22.53
N ILE A 91 3.23 25.17 21.29
CA ILE A 91 4.43 24.60 20.68
C ILE A 91 5.39 25.79 20.60
N GLY A 92 6.38 25.83 21.49
CA GLY A 92 7.34 26.90 21.54
C GLY A 92 8.03 27.00 20.19
N LEU A 93 8.21 28.22 19.66
CA LEU A 93 8.92 28.49 18.40
C LEU A 93 10.26 27.72 18.31
N SER A 94 10.89 27.46 19.45
CA SER A 94 12.10 26.65 19.62
C SER A 94 11.94 25.18 19.20
N GLU A 95 10.81 24.53 19.48
CA GLU A 95 10.55 23.12 19.15
C GLU A 95 10.30 22.96 17.65
N ILE A 96 9.60 23.92 17.02
CA ILE A 96 9.43 23.97 15.57
C ILE A 96 10.77 24.13 14.85
N LYS A 97 11.67 24.98 15.38
CA LYS A 97 13.03 25.12 14.85
C LYS A 97 13.88 23.87 15.03
N GLN A 98 13.72 23.18 16.16
CA GLN A 98 14.41 21.92 16.44
C GLN A 98 13.97 20.84 15.44
N VAL A 99 12.66 20.63 15.29
CA VAL A 99 12.09 19.70 14.32
C VAL A 99 12.53 20.04 12.89
N GLN A 100 12.55 21.33 12.51
CA GLN A 100 13.07 21.75 11.21
C GLN A 100 14.54 21.38 10.99
N SER A 101 15.38 21.57 12.01
CA SER A 101 16.81 21.24 11.93
C SER A 101 17.05 19.73 11.85
N GLU A 102 16.26 18.93 12.56
CA GLU A 102 16.30 17.46 12.55
C GLU A 102 15.86 16.91 11.19
N LEU A 103 14.73 17.39 10.66
CA LEU A 103 14.28 17.03 9.30
C LEU A 103 15.30 17.44 8.24
N SER A 104 15.95 18.59 8.40
CA SER A 104 17.01 19.03 7.48
C SER A 104 18.24 18.12 7.55
N ALA A 105 18.59 17.62 8.74
CA ALA A 105 19.69 16.68 8.91
C ALA A 105 19.36 15.32 8.29
N GLU A 106 18.18 14.77 8.58
CA GLU A 106 17.72 13.49 8.01
C GLU A 106 17.62 13.56 6.48
N LEU A 107 17.14 14.67 5.92
CA LEU A 107 17.06 14.84 4.47
C LEU A 107 18.45 14.86 3.83
N ASN A 108 19.43 15.49 4.47
CA ASN A 108 20.81 15.46 3.98
C ASN A 108 21.40 14.05 4.06
N THR A 109 21.20 13.32 5.16
CA THR A 109 21.65 11.93 5.30
C THR A 109 21.00 11.02 4.25
N LEU A 110 19.69 11.16 4.03
CA LEU A 110 18.97 10.38 3.02
C LEU A 110 19.47 10.71 1.60
N LYS A 111 19.72 11.99 1.32
CA LYS A 111 20.28 12.44 0.05
C LYS A 111 21.68 11.89 -0.21
N GLU A 112 22.53 11.79 0.81
CA GLU A 112 23.82 11.11 0.68
C GLU A 112 23.68 9.60 0.45
N SER A 113 22.77 8.94 1.18
CA SER A 113 22.50 7.51 0.97
C SER A 113 21.98 7.21 -0.43
N VAL A 114 21.15 8.08 -1.00
CA VAL A 114 20.65 7.93 -2.38
C VAL A 114 21.80 8.09 -3.37
N LYS A 115 22.66 9.11 -3.23
CA LYS A 115 23.83 9.30 -4.09
C LYS A 115 24.78 8.10 -4.09
N LEU A 116 25.00 7.48 -2.93
CA LEU A 116 25.84 6.29 -2.84
C LEU A 116 25.20 5.12 -3.58
N LYS A 117 23.89 4.90 -3.37
CA LYS A 117 23.14 3.85 -4.07
C LYS A 117 23.09 4.05 -5.58
N ASP A 118 22.98 5.29 -6.06
CA ASP A 118 23.04 5.59 -7.50
C ASP A 118 24.39 5.17 -8.10
N GLY A 119 25.50 5.40 -7.39
CA GLY A 119 26.83 4.93 -7.82
C GLY A 119 26.97 3.40 -7.81
N GLU A 120 26.32 2.73 -6.85
CA GLU A 120 26.27 1.27 -6.81
C GLU A 120 25.45 0.69 -7.98
N ILE A 121 24.33 1.32 -8.33
CA ILE A 121 23.50 0.96 -9.49
C ILE A 121 24.29 1.10 -10.80
N GLU A 122 25.03 2.20 -10.97
CA GLU A 122 25.88 2.40 -12.15
C GLU A 122 26.96 1.30 -12.27
N ARG A 123 27.62 0.97 -11.16
CA ARG A 123 28.61 -0.10 -11.10
C ARG A 123 28.02 -1.47 -11.43
N LEU A 124 26.89 -1.83 -10.85
CA LEU A 124 26.22 -3.11 -11.16
C LEU A 124 25.78 -3.19 -12.61
N ASN A 125 25.27 -2.09 -13.18
CA ASN A 125 24.86 -2.05 -14.59
C ASN A 125 26.06 -2.31 -15.52
N GLN A 126 27.22 -1.71 -15.21
CA GLN A 126 28.46 -1.97 -15.93
C GLN A 126 28.88 -3.44 -15.85
N GLU A 127 28.77 -4.05 -14.67
CA GLU A 127 29.07 -5.48 -14.47
C GLU A 127 28.13 -6.38 -15.27
N ILE A 128 26.82 -6.12 -15.23
CA ILE A 128 25.82 -6.85 -16.03
C ILE A 128 26.13 -6.74 -17.52
N SER A 129 26.45 -5.54 -18.01
CA SER A 129 26.82 -5.34 -19.42
C SER A 129 28.07 -6.14 -19.82
N ASN A 130 29.06 -6.22 -18.94
CA ASN A 130 30.28 -6.99 -19.18
C ASN A 130 29.99 -8.49 -19.22
N LEU A 131 29.26 -9.01 -18.22
CA LEU A 131 28.86 -10.42 -18.17
C LEU A 131 28.04 -10.83 -19.40
N GLN A 132 27.08 -9.99 -19.83
CA GLN A 132 26.30 -10.24 -21.04
C GLN A 132 27.17 -10.30 -22.31
N THR A 133 28.22 -9.46 -22.37
CA THR A 133 29.18 -9.48 -23.48
C THR A 133 29.99 -10.78 -23.48
N LEU A 134 30.44 -11.25 -22.31
CA LEU A 134 31.16 -12.51 -22.17
C LEU A 134 30.31 -13.70 -22.65
N VAL A 135 29.06 -13.79 -22.20
CA VAL A 135 28.13 -14.86 -22.58
C VAL A 135 27.91 -14.89 -24.09
N GLN A 136 27.77 -13.73 -24.74
CA GLN A 136 27.63 -13.65 -26.20
C GLN A 136 28.88 -14.12 -26.93
N ILE A 137 30.08 -13.84 -26.42
CA ILE A 137 31.33 -14.35 -27.01
C ILE A 137 31.39 -15.87 -26.89
N GLU A 138 30.96 -16.43 -25.76
CA GLU A 138 30.94 -17.88 -25.56
C GLU A 138 29.95 -18.59 -26.49
N SER A 139 28.76 -18.01 -26.69
CA SER A 139 27.78 -18.54 -27.64
C SER A 139 28.31 -18.46 -29.08
N LEU A 140 28.88 -17.33 -29.50
CA LEU A 140 29.49 -17.16 -30.83
C LEU A 140 30.63 -18.15 -31.07
N LYS A 141 31.46 -18.40 -30.06
CA LYS A 141 32.55 -19.39 -30.12
C LYS A 141 32.01 -20.80 -30.32
N THR A 142 30.90 -21.13 -29.66
CA THR A 142 30.24 -22.44 -29.77
C THR A 142 29.60 -22.62 -31.15
N GLU A 143 28.92 -21.59 -31.66
CA GLU A 143 28.36 -21.58 -33.00
C GLU A 143 29.45 -21.70 -34.08
N LEU A 144 30.56 -20.98 -33.94
CA LEU A 144 31.70 -21.07 -34.85
C LEU A 144 32.31 -22.49 -34.84
N ALA A 145 32.49 -23.09 -33.66
CA ALA A 145 32.97 -24.46 -33.53
C ALA A 145 32.03 -25.46 -34.21
N ASN A 146 30.71 -25.29 -34.05
CA ASN A 146 29.70 -26.11 -34.71
C ASN A 146 29.74 -25.96 -36.24
N LEU A 147 29.75 -24.71 -36.74
CA LEU A 147 29.85 -24.43 -38.18
C LEU A 147 31.14 -25.00 -38.79
N LYS A 148 32.28 -24.90 -38.09
CA LYS A 148 33.55 -25.48 -38.52
C LYS A 148 33.48 -27.01 -38.61
N MET A 149 32.82 -27.66 -37.64
CA MET A 149 32.60 -29.11 -37.66
C MET A 149 31.73 -29.53 -38.86
N LEU A 150 30.63 -28.82 -39.10
CA LEU A 150 29.75 -29.08 -40.25
C LEU A 150 30.47 -28.88 -41.59
N ALA A 151 31.28 -27.83 -41.72
CA ALA A 151 32.10 -27.58 -42.91
C ALA A 151 33.15 -28.68 -43.11
N SER A 152 33.80 -29.15 -42.04
CA SER A 152 34.76 -30.25 -42.11
C SER A 152 34.12 -31.60 -42.46
N LYS A 153 32.85 -31.82 -42.10
CA LYS A 153 32.12 -33.06 -42.41
C LYS A 153 31.60 -33.11 -43.85
N ARG A 154 31.54 -31.96 -44.53
CA ARG A 154 31.12 -31.84 -45.95
C ARG A 154 32.26 -32.08 -46.96
N LYS A 155 33.49 -32.29 -46.49
CA LYS A 155 34.69 -32.55 -47.30
C LYS A 155 35.07 -34.02 -47.21
#